data_AF-A0A1M5WM82-F1
#
_entry.id   AF-A0A1M5WM82-F1
#
_cell.length_a   1.000
_cell.length_b   1.000
_cell.length_c   1.000
_cell.angle_alpha   90.00
_cell.angle_beta   90.00
_cell.angle_gamma   90.00
#
_symmetry.space_group_name_H-M   'P 1'
#
loop_
_entity.id
_entity.type
_entity.pdbx_description
1 polymer ?
#
loop_
_entity_poly.entity_id
_entity_poly.type
_entity_poly.pdbx_seq_one_letter_code
_entity_poly.pdbx_strand_id
1 'polypeptide(L)'
;MLTKRTTLILRYCLIAALGVSLYSCKESENKTTEPQKLVEEQTETSLLDAAAFEQTINGKKTNLYWIENKDIKVAFTNYGGRIVGLWVPDQEGAMTDVVVGMAGVQAFADASEPYFGATIGRVGNRIANGKFTLDGKEYQVPTNNGDNALHGGDQGFQYKVWDARKPNAQTLILTYRSPDMEMGFPGNVDVKVTYSVTADRELKMEYEATTDQKTVVNLTNHAFFNLNGEGSGSILDHSLVIHADQYTPVDSGLIPTGTLDSVAGTPFDFTQAHTIGERIATANEQLTFGKGYDHNYVLKEASGTLKPAAKISGDQSGIVMEVFTEEPGLQFYSGNFMESKNTFKTGAKDDFRTAFALETQHFPDAPNQPEFPSIVLEPNETYATTSVYKFSVKGS
;
A
#
# COMPACT_ATOMS: atom_id res chain seq x y z
N MET A 1 23.81 65.15 49.71
CA MET A 1 22.97 66.04 50.55
C MET A 1 21.82 65.23 51.11
N LEU A 2 21.68 65.20 52.44
CA LEU A 2 20.47 64.92 53.24
C LEU A 2 19.69 63.61 52.98
N THR A 3 19.38 62.73 53.94
CA THR A 3 19.50 62.75 55.42
C THR A 3 19.34 61.33 55.95
N LYS A 4 20.14 60.96 56.95
CA LYS A 4 19.95 59.79 57.83
C LYS A 4 18.77 60.00 58.79
N ARG A 5 18.17 58.90 59.30
CA ARG A 5 17.83 58.72 60.73
C ARG A 5 17.49 57.24 60.99
N THR A 6 18.26 56.45 61.75
CA THR A 6 18.49 56.39 63.23
C THR A 6 17.55 55.31 63.84
N THR A 7 17.93 54.08 64.21
CA THR A 7 18.83 53.50 65.25
C THR A 7 18.00 52.76 66.33
N LEU A 8 18.41 51.52 66.63
CA LEU A 8 18.44 50.83 67.94
C LEU A 8 17.12 50.44 68.64
N ILE A 9 17.05 49.20 69.12
CA ILE A 9 17.30 48.84 70.53
C ILE A 9 17.40 47.31 70.66
N LEU A 10 18.56 46.88 71.18
CA LEU A 10 18.85 45.56 71.74
C LEU A 10 18.51 45.58 73.24
N ARG A 11 18.08 44.46 73.83
CA ARG A 11 18.11 44.02 75.27
C ARG A 11 17.00 42.96 75.44
N TYR A 12 17.11 41.82 76.12
CA TYR A 12 18.07 41.17 77.03
C TYR A 12 17.52 39.76 77.33
N CYS A 13 18.39 38.81 77.71
CA CYS A 13 18.17 37.75 78.71
C CYS A 13 17.09 36.65 78.41
N LEU A 14 17.20 35.37 78.77
CA LEU A 14 18.10 34.57 79.60
C LEU A 14 17.68 33.09 79.39
N ILE A 15 18.57 32.18 79.80
CA ILE A 15 18.32 30.80 80.29
C ILE A 15 18.48 29.64 79.30
N ALA A 16 19.39 28.76 79.73
CA ALA A 16 19.83 27.50 79.19
C ALA A 16 18.91 26.33 79.58
N ALA A 17 18.94 25.24 78.82
CA ALA A 17 19.25 23.89 79.30
C ALA A 17 19.13 22.86 78.16
N LEU A 18 20.08 21.92 78.13
CA LEU A 18 20.13 20.74 77.27
C LEU A 18 19.00 19.75 77.55
N GLY A 19 18.57 19.04 76.50
CA GLY A 19 17.84 17.77 76.61
C GLY A 19 17.71 17.08 75.25
N VAL A 20 18.52 16.05 75.01
CA VAL A 20 18.41 15.15 73.85
C VAL A 20 17.67 13.89 74.31
N SER A 21 16.55 13.53 73.66
CA SER A 21 16.24 12.14 73.22
C SER A 21 14.84 11.95 72.60
N LEU A 22 14.85 11.29 71.43
CA LEU A 22 13.93 10.28 70.87
C LEU A 22 12.48 10.63 70.40
N TYR A 23 12.34 10.61 69.07
CA TYR A 23 11.28 10.01 68.21
C TYR A 23 9.82 9.88 68.72
N SER A 24 8.85 10.49 68.03
CA SER A 24 7.97 9.81 67.04
C SER A 24 6.79 10.68 66.54
N CYS A 25 6.59 10.65 65.21
CA CYS A 25 5.42 10.90 64.36
C CYS A 25 4.41 12.04 64.64
N LYS A 26 4.31 12.95 63.66
CA LYS A 26 3.02 13.41 63.12
C LYS A 26 3.15 13.80 61.64
N GLU A 27 2.33 13.15 60.81
CA GLU A 27 2.21 13.36 59.36
C GLU A 27 1.79 14.79 58.99
N SER A 28 2.26 15.28 57.84
CA SER A 28 1.40 15.92 56.85
C SER A 28 2.09 16.03 55.48
N GLU A 29 1.49 15.32 54.52
CA GLU A 29 1.41 15.58 53.07
C GLU A 29 2.70 15.91 52.29
N ASN A 30 3.30 14.84 51.77
CA ASN A 30 4.32 14.89 50.73
C ASN A 30 3.61 14.97 49.36
N LYS A 31 3.61 16.13 48.70
CA LYS A 31 3.22 16.23 47.29
C LYS A 31 4.37 15.71 46.42
N THR A 32 4.30 14.43 46.11
CA THR A 32 5.10 13.77 45.08
C THR A 32 4.85 14.50 43.76
N THR A 33 5.88 15.18 43.24
CA THR A 33 5.86 15.70 41.88
C THR A 33 6.18 14.50 40.99
N GLU A 34 5.17 13.92 40.36
CA GLU A 34 5.38 12.95 39.28
C GLU A 34 6.17 13.63 38.16
N PRO A 35 7.14 12.95 37.54
CA PRO A 35 7.72 13.44 36.31
C PRO A 35 6.62 13.37 35.24
N GLN A 36 6.04 14.52 34.89
CA GLN A 36 5.29 14.65 33.64
C GLN A 36 6.27 14.28 32.52
N LYS A 37 6.12 13.05 32.00
CA LYS A 37 6.63 12.71 30.68
C LYS A 37 6.07 13.75 29.73
N LEU A 38 6.96 14.58 29.19
CA LEU A 38 6.72 15.30 27.95
C LEU A 38 6.38 14.21 26.93
N VAL A 39 5.09 14.06 26.65
CA VAL A 39 4.66 13.43 25.41
C VAL A 39 5.10 14.43 24.36
N GLU A 40 6.24 14.18 23.73
CA GLU A 40 6.61 14.85 22.49
C GLU A 40 5.47 14.57 21.52
N GLU A 41 4.69 15.61 21.27
CA GLU A 41 3.84 15.74 20.10
C GLU A 41 4.80 15.62 18.90
N GLN A 42 4.93 14.41 18.37
CA GLN A 42 5.65 14.16 17.13
C GLN A 42 4.94 14.96 16.04
N THR A 43 5.48 16.15 15.79
CA THR A 43 5.12 16.97 14.66
C THR A 43 5.37 16.15 13.38
N GLU A 44 4.45 16.28 12.42
CA GLU A 44 4.31 15.53 11.16
C GLU A 44 5.59 15.40 10.31
N THR A 45 6.68 16.06 10.70
CA THR A 45 8.05 15.94 10.20
C THR A 45 8.79 14.63 10.56
N SER A 46 8.22 13.72 11.37
CA SER A 46 8.97 12.53 11.85
C SER A 46 8.88 11.26 10.98
N LEU A 47 7.84 11.10 10.15
CA LEU A 47 7.59 9.83 9.45
C LEU A 47 8.28 9.72 8.08
N LEU A 48 8.31 10.82 7.32
CA LEU A 48 8.92 10.92 5.99
C LEU A 48 9.44 12.34 5.78
N ASP A 49 10.63 12.47 5.18
CA ASP A 49 11.15 13.77 4.74
C ASP A 49 10.49 14.19 3.43
N ALA A 50 9.58 15.18 3.48
CA ALA A 50 8.89 15.68 2.30
C ALA A 50 9.85 16.17 1.20
N ALA A 51 11.00 16.75 1.57
CA ALA A 51 11.96 17.27 0.61
C ALA A 51 12.59 16.14 -0.23
N ALA A 52 12.67 14.91 0.29
CA ALA A 52 13.15 13.75 -0.45
C ALA A 52 12.21 13.31 -1.59
N PHE A 53 10.98 13.83 -1.63
CA PHE A 53 9.99 13.58 -2.68
C PHE A 53 9.85 14.75 -3.66
N GLU A 54 10.55 15.85 -3.44
CA GLU A 54 10.52 17.04 -4.29
C GLU A 54 11.60 16.99 -5.37
N GLN A 55 11.20 16.69 -6.61
CA GLN A 55 12.05 16.73 -7.79
C GLN A 55 11.29 17.25 -9.00
N THR A 56 12.00 17.45 -10.11
CA THR A 56 11.39 17.66 -11.43
C THR A 56 11.74 16.49 -12.32
N ILE A 57 10.74 15.70 -12.69
CA ILE A 57 10.88 14.56 -13.60
C ILE A 57 10.05 14.88 -14.84
N ASN A 58 10.69 14.84 -16.02
CA ASN A 58 10.05 15.14 -17.31
C ASN A 58 9.28 16.47 -17.33
N GLY A 59 9.82 17.50 -16.68
CA GLY A 59 9.24 18.85 -16.62
C GLY A 59 8.06 19.01 -15.65
N LYS A 60 7.69 17.97 -14.89
CA LYS A 60 6.67 18.03 -13.84
C LYS A 60 7.29 17.87 -12.46
N LYS A 61 6.74 18.61 -11.48
CA LYS A 61 7.18 18.50 -10.09
C LYS A 61 6.58 17.27 -9.41
N THR A 62 7.40 16.57 -8.67
CA THR A 62 6.97 15.52 -7.74
C THR A 62 6.85 16.10 -6.34
N ASN A 63 5.93 15.60 -5.53
CA ASN A 63 5.78 15.97 -4.12
C ASN A 63 5.30 14.76 -3.29
N LEU A 64 5.31 14.93 -1.97
CA LEU A 64 4.65 14.06 -1.01
C LEU A 64 3.26 14.62 -0.64
N TYR A 65 2.25 13.75 -0.58
CA TYR A 65 0.87 14.09 -0.25
C TYR A 65 0.39 13.18 0.87
N TRP A 66 -0.31 13.74 1.86
CA TRP A 66 -0.91 12.98 2.94
C TRP A 66 -2.43 13.08 2.89
N ILE A 67 -3.12 11.95 3.11
CA ILE A 67 -4.52 11.92 3.50
C ILE A 67 -4.67 11.14 4.80
N GLU A 68 -5.52 11.62 5.70
CA GLU A 68 -5.63 11.02 7.03
C GLU A 68 -6.93 11.34 7.74
N ASN A 69 -7.21 10.54 8.77
CA ASN A 69 -8.10 10.86 9.87
C ASN A 69 -7.49 10.28 11.16
N LYS A 70 -8.27 10.23 12.25
CA LYS A 70 -7.77 9.80 13.56
C LYS A 70 -7.27 8.34 13.61
N ASP A 71 -7.73 7.47 12.69
CA ASP A 71 -7.50 6.03 12.75
C ASP A 71 -6.72 5.47 11.55
N ILE A 72 -6.43 6.28 10.53
CA ILE A 72 -5.66 5.87 9.36
C ILE A 72 -4.95 7.09 8.77
N LYS A 73 -3.67 6.91 8.41
CA LYS A 73 -2.83 7.92 7.76
C LYS A 73 -2.13 7.30 6.56
N VAL A 74 -2.16 7.97 5.41
CA VAL A 74 -1.60 7.43 4.16
C VAL A 74 -0.76 8.50 3.47
N ALA A 75 0.46 8.12 3.12
CA ALA A 75 1.40 8.93 2.37
C ALA A 75 1.39 8.52 0.89
N PHE A 76 1.45 9.51 0.00
CA PHE A 76 1.50 9.31 -1.44
C PHE A 76 2.60 10.16 -2.07
N THR A 77 3.13 9.71 -3.20
CA THR A 77 3.81 10.61 -4.14
C THR A 77 3.09 10.60 -5.48
N ASN A 78 3.03 11.75 -6.14
CA ASN A 78 2.46 11.84 -7.48
C ASN A 78 3.39 11.27 -8.57
N TYR A 79 4.63 10.88 -8.25
CA TYR A 79 5.45 10.05 -9.13
C TYR A 79 4.95 8.60 -9.08
N GLY A 80 4.42 8.11 -10.20
CA GLY A 80 3.78 6.80 -10.32
C GLY A 80 2.44 6.66 -9.59
N GLY A 81 1.92 7.76 -9.01
CA GLY A 81 0.71 7.73 -8.18
C GLY A 81 0.82 6.75 -7.01
N ARG A 82 1.96 6.76 -6.32
CA ARG A 82 2.34 5.70 -5.38
C ARG A 82 1.75 5.92 -4.01
N ILE A 83 1.31 4.83 -3.36
CA ILE A 83 1.23 4.75 -1.89
C ILE A 83 2.66 4.54 -1.37
N VAL A 84 3.15 5.45 -0.55
CA VAL A 84 4.50 5.42 0.05
C VAL A 84 4.51 4.70 1.40
N GLY A 85 3.41 4.85 2.15
CA GLY A 85 3.19 4.25 3.46
C GLY A 85 1.73 4.38 3.88
N LEU A 86 1.28 3.48 4.76
CA LEU A 86 -0.08 3.38 5.25
C LEU A 86 -0.03 2.95 6.72
N TRP A 87 -0.34 3.88 7.62
CA TRP A 87 -0.32 3.63 9.05
C TRP A 87 -1.73 3.39 9.58
N VAL A 88 -1.89 2.29 10.33
CA VAL A 88 -3.11 1.91 11.05
C VAL A 88 -2.76 1.39 12.44
N PRO A 89 -3.67 1.50 13.43
CA PRO A 89 -3.40 1.04 14.79
C PRO A 89 -3.34 -0.49 14.85
N ASP A 90 -2.32 -1.01 15.52
CA ASP A 90 -2.20 -2.42 15.91
C ASP A 90 -3.02 -2.76 17.16
N GLN A 91 -2.90 -4.00 17.66
CA GLN A 91 -3.62 -4.46 18.85
C GLN A 91 -3.23 -3.73 20.14
N GLU A 92 -2.02 -3.15 20.20
CA GLU A 92 -1.56 -2.28 21.29
C GLU A 92 -1.98 -0.80 21.10
N GLY A 93 -2.57 -0.47 19.95
CA GLY A 93 -3.01 0.87 19.58
C GLY A 93 -1.91 1.76 18.99
N ALA A 94 -0.72 1.21 18.70
CA ALA A 94 0.36 1.94 18.04
C ALA A 94 0.15 1.97 16.52
N MET A 95 0.43 3.13 15.90
CA MET A 95 0.31 3.29 14.45
C MET A 95 1.44 2.54 13.74
N THR A 96 1.11 1.43 13.10
CA THR A 96 2.03 0.56 12.36
C THR A 96 1.92 0.83 10.86
N ASP A 97 3.05 1.07 10.20
CA ASP A 97 3.09 1.22 8.75
C ASP A 97 3.07 -0.13 8.04
N VAL A 98 1.93 -0.47 7.46
CA VAL A 98 1.71 -1.77 6.83
C VAL A 98 2.07 -1.80 5.35
N VAL A 99 2.50 -0.68 4.75
CA VAL A 99 2.96 -0.62 3.35
C VAL A 99 4.46 -0.39 3.30
N VAL A 100 5.16 -1.23 2.55
CA VAL A 100 6.60 -1.02 2.30
C VAL A 100 6.81 -0.02 1.17
N GLY A 101 7.81 0.84 1.29
CA GLY A 101 8.09 1.88 0.31
C GLY A 101 9.46 2.52 0.50
N MET A 102 9.84 3.42 -0.41
CA MET A 102 11.16 4.07 -0.39
C MET A 102 11.13 5.42 0.32
N ALA A 103 12.29 5.87 0.81
CA ALA A 103 12.45 7.13 1.55
C ALA A 103 12.32 8.40 0.69
N GLY A 104 12.21 8.29 -0.64
CA GLY A 104 12.18 9.45 -1.54
C GLY A 104 11.98 9.07 -2.99
N VAL A 105 11.71 10.07 -3.83
CA VAL A 105 11.35 9.86 -5.24
C VAL A 105 12.51 9.30 -6.07
N GLN A 106 13.76 9.70 -5.79
CA GLN A 106 14.93 9.14 -6.45
C GLN A 106 15.06 7.64 -6.19
N ALA A 107 14.83 7.21 -4.95
CA ALA A 107 14.92 5.80 -4.59
C ALA A 107 13.82 4.97 -5.28
N PHE A 108 12.63 5.53 -5.50
CA PHE A 108 11.63 4.90 -6.36
C PHE A 108 12.04 4.85 -7.84
N ALA A 109 12.71 5.89 -8.34
CA ALA A 109 13.15 5.95 -9.74
C ALA A 109 14.30 4.97 -10.03
N ASP A 110 15.19 4.74 -9.05
CA ASP A 110 16.36 3.86 -9.17
C ASP A 110 16.07 2.42 -8.70
N ALA A 111 14.87 2.15 -8.19
CA ALA A 111 14.50 0.85 -7.66
C ALA A 111 14.61 -0.23 -8.74
N SER A 112 15.16 -1.40 -8.38
CA SER A 112 15.18 -2.55 -9.29
C SER A 112 13.78 -3.13 -9.52
N GLU A 113 12.88 -2.89 -8.57
CA GLU A 113 11.46 -3.24 -8.62
C GLU A 113 10.66 -1.94 -8.68
N PRO A 114 10.15 -1.55 -9.86
CA PRO A 114 9.52 -0.25 -10.07
C PRO A 114 8.07 -0.20 -9.58
N TYR A 115 7.46 -1.28 -9.09
CA TYR A 115 6.02 -1.30 -8.84
C TYR A 115 5.62 -0.91 -7.41
N PHE A 116 6.56 -0.77 -6.46
CA PHE A 116 6.25 -0.47 -5.06
C PHE A 116 5.24 0.69 -4.89
N GLY A 117 4.00 0.35 -4.53
CA GLY A 117 2.93 1.30 -4.26
C GLY A 117 2.26 1.93 -5.47
N ALA A 118 2.72 1.66 -6.70
CA ALA A 118 2.34 2.42 -7.89
C ALA A 118 0.90 2.17 -8.35
N THR A 119 0.29 3.20 -8.94
CA THR A 119 -0.81 3.01 -9.88
C THR A 119 -0.27 2.38 -11.16
N ILE A 120 -0.84 1.25 -11.55
CA ILE A 120 -0.44 0.45 -12.70
C ILE A 120 -1.40 0.70 -13.88
N GLY A 121 -0.83 0.83 -15.08
CA GLY A 121 -1.57 0.95 -16.33
C GLY A 121 -0.65 1.26 -17.52
N ARG A 122 -1.16 1.31 -18.76
CA ARG A 122 -2.58 1.29 -19.14
C ARG A 122 -3.27 -0.07 -18.93
N VAL A 123 -2.51 -1.16 -18.98
CA VAL A 123 -2.97 -2.53 -18.67
C VAL A 123 -2.07 -3.13 -17.58
N GLY A 124 -2.66 -3.45 -16.44
CA GLY A 124 -2.03 -4.21 -15.37
C GLY A 124 -1.80 -5.67 -15.75
N ASN A 125 -0.79 -6.25 -15.11
CA ASN A 125 -0.28 -7.59 -15.38
C ASN A 125 0.24 -7.76 -16.82
N ARG A 126 0.30 -9.01 -17.31
CA ARG A 126 0.97 -9.39 -18.55
C ARG A 126 0.07 -9.35 -19.78
N ILE A 127 0.67 -9.06 -20.92
CA ILE A 127 0.13 -9.30 -22.27
C ILE A 127 1.12 -10.20 -23.01
N ALA A 128 0.64 -11.35 -23.48
CA ALA A 128 1.44 -12.33 -24.18
C ALA A 128 2.13 -11.72 -25.41
N ASN A 129 3.46 -11.91 -25.51
CA ASN A 129 4.29 -11.35 -26.59
C ASN A 129 4.25 -9.81 -26.71
N GLY A 130 3.65 -9.12 -25.73
CA GLY A 130 3.31 -7.71 -25.83
C GLY A 130 2.36 -7.37 -26.98
N LYS A 131 1.59 -8.34 -27.48
CA LYS A 131 0.72 -8.16 -28.65
C LYS A 131 -0.74 -8.35 -28.30
N PHE A 132 -1.60 -7.57 -28.93
CA PHE A 132 -3.03 -7.77 -28.90
C PHE A 132 -3.68 -7.20 -30.17
N THR A 133 -4.91 -7.61 -30.45
CA THR A 133 -5.64 -7.17 -31.64
C THR A 133 -6.94 -6.46 -31.26
N LEU A 134 -7.19 -5.29 -31.84
CA LEU A 134 -8.49 -4.61 -31.77
C LEU A 134 -8.98 -4.34 -33.19
N ASP A 135 -10.23 -4.72 -33.48
CA ASP A 135 -10.88 -4.56 -34.79
C ASP A 135 -10.03 -5.06 -35.97
N GLY A 136 -9.33 -6.18 -35.77
CA GLY A 136 -8.47 -6.80 -36.79
C GLY A 136 -7.11 -6.13 -37.00
N LYS A 137 -6.78 -5.08 -36.23
CA LYS A 137 -5.47 -4.43 -36.23
C LYS A 137 -4.64 -4.88 -35.03
N GLU A 138 -3.42 -5.36 -35.30
CA GLU A 138 -2.43 -5.72 -34.27
C GLU A 138 -1.77 -4.47 -33.68
N TYR A 139 -1.59 -4.48 -32.36
CA TYR A 139 -0.85 -3.48 -31.58
C TYR A 139 0.30 -4.16 -30.83
N GLN A 140 1.41 -3.44 -30.66
CA GLN A 140 2.61 -3.94 -29.98
C GLN A 140 2.98 -3.01 -28.83
N VAL A 141 2.97 -3.58 -27.62
CA VAL A 141 3.53 -3.01 -26.40
C VAL A 141 4.97 -3.51 -26.25
N PRO A 142 5.94 -2.66 -25.84
CA PRO A 142 7.30 -3.10 -25.56
C PRO A 142 7.34 -4.27 -24.56
N THR A 143 8.11 -5.30 -24.92
CA THR A 143 8.29 -6.50 -24.11
C THR A 143 9.35 -6.24 -23.04
N ASN A 144 8.89 -5.91 -21.83
CA ASN A 144 9.73 -5.57 -20.68
C ASN A 144 9.82 -6.71 -19.64
N ASN A 145 9.22 -7.87 -19.92
CA ASN A 145 9.25 -9.03 -19.04
C ASN A 145 9.44 -10.32 -19.85
N GLY A 146 10.71 -10.63 -20.16
CA GLY A 146 11.04 -11.72 -21.10
C GLY A 146 10.45 -11.42 -22.47
N ASP A 147 9.69 -12.37 -23.01
CA ASP A 147 9.00 -12.20 -24.29
C ASP A 147 7.68 -11.41 -24.15
N ASN A 148 7.22 -11.11 -22.92
CA ASN A 148 5.91 -10.50 -22.66
C ASN A 148 6.02 -9.01 -22.31
N ALA A 149 4.91 -8.28 -22.46
CA ALA A 149 4.75 -6.97 -21.85
C ALA A 149 4.11 -7.11 -20.47
N LEU A 150 4.52 -6.28 -19.51
CA LEU A 150 4.09 -6.28 -18.12
C LEU A 150 3.81 -4.86 -17.67
N HIS A 151 2.67 -4.65 -17.00
CA HIS A 151 2.33 -3.40 -16.29
C HIS A 151 2.47 -2.15 -17.17
N GLY A 152 1.92 -2.19 -18.39
CA GLY A 152 1.95 -1.09 -19.34
C GLY A 152 3.29 -0.84 -20.05
N GLY A 153 4.30 -1.70 -19.85
CA GLY A 153 5.59 -1.68 -20.53
C GLY A 153 6.66 -0.80 -19.86
N ASP A 154 7.78 -0.59 -20.55
CA ASP A 154 8.98 0.12 -20.04
C ASP A 154 8.74 1.52 -19.48
N GLN A 155 7.71 2.22 -19.94
CA GLN A 155 7.33 3.55 -19.47
C GLN A 155 5.83 3.60 -19.15
N GLY A 156 5.32 2.56 -18.47
CA GLY A 156 3.97 2.52 -17.91
C GLY A 156 3.69 3.60 -16.86
N PHE A 157 2.47 3.57 -16.29
CA PHE A 157 1.97 4.62 -15.39
C PHE A 157 2.80 4.84 -14.12
N GLN A 158 3.50 3.80 -13.65
CA GLN A 158 4.42 3.82 -12.52
C GLN A 158 5.61 4.78 -12.69
N TYR A 159 5.94 5.18 -13.93
CA TYR A 159 7.02 6.10 -14.26
C TYR A 159 6.55 7.54 -14.56
N LYS A 160 5.23 7.80 -14.48
CA LYS A 160 4.65 9.09 -14.85
C LYS A 160 4.50 9.99 -13.65
N VAL A 161 4.62 11.30 -13.85
CA VAL A 161 4.26 12.29 -12.83
C VAL A 161 2.79 12.70 -13.04
N TRP A 162 1.95 12.26 -12.11
CA TRP A 162 0.52 12.54 -12.09
C TRP A 162 0.27 13.98 -11.63
N ASP A 163 -0.78 14.60 -12.16
CA ASP A 163 -1.29 15.86 -11.63
C ASP A 163 -2.11 15.53 -10.37
N ALA A 164 -1.82 16.22 -9.27
CA ALA A 164 -2.37 15.89 -7.96
C ALA A 164 -3.19 17.05 -7.38
N ARG A 165 -4.37 16.71 -6.84
CA ARG A 165 -5.24 17.65 -6.13
C ARG A 165 -5.72 17.01 -4.83
N LYS A 166 -5.52 17.72 -3.72
CA LYS A 166 -6.04 17.36 -2.40
C LYS A 166 -7.22 18.27 -2.02
N PRO A 167 -8.48 17.89 -2.30
CA PRO A 167 -9.64 18.74 -2.02
C PRO A 167 -9.94 18.91 -0.52
N ASN A 168 -9.54 17.96 0.33
CA ASN A 168 -9.69 18.00 1.79
C ASN A 168 -8.63 17.10 2.46
N ALA A 169 -8.66 16.98 3.80
CA ALA A 169 -7.67 16.19 4.55
C ALA A 169 -7.72 14.68 4.27
N GLN A 170 -8.82 14.15 3.74
CA GLN A 170 -9.13 12.72 3.61
C GLN A 170 -9.17 12.22 2.17
N THR A 171 -8.91 13.09 1.17
CA THR A 171 -9.06 12.74 -0.24
C THR A 171 -7.90 13.27 -1.07
N LEU A 172 -7.34 12.42 -1.92
CA LEU A 172 -6.34 12.75 -2.93
C LEU A 172 -6.87 12.31 -4.29
N ILE A 173 -6.84 13.21 -5.26
CA ILE A 173 -7.19 12.94 -6.65
C ILE A 173 -5.92 13.04 -7.48
N LEU A 174 -5.60 11.98 -8.22
CA LEU A 174 -4.53 11.94 -9.18
C LEU A 174 -5.12 11.84 -10.59
N THR A 175 -4.60 12.63 -11.53
CA THR A 175 -4.99 12.55 -12.94
C THR A 175 -3.79 12.46 -13.85
N TYR A 176 -3.93 11.69 -14.93
CA TYR A 176 -2.92 11.55 -15.97
C TYR A 176 -3.58 11.37 -17.33
N ARG A 177 -3.06 12.08 -18.34
CA ARG A 177 -3.45 11.87 -19.73
C ARG A 177 -2.39 11.02 -20.40
N SER A 178 -2.74 9.79 -20.73
CA SER A 178 -1.93 8.89 -21.55
C SER A 178 -2.20 9.20 -23.03
N PRO A 179 -1.24 9.74 -23.79
CA PRO A 179 -1.48 10.09 -25.18
C PRO A 179 -1.70 8.86 -26.06
N ASP A 180 -2.29 9.07 -27.23
CA ASP A 180 -2.39 8.06 -28.29
C ASP A 180 -1.03 7.42 -28.58
N MET A 181 -1.03 6.10 -28.70
CA MET A 181 0.14 5.25 -28.92
C MET A 181 1.19 5.28 -27.80
N GLU A 182 0.88 5.83 -26.61
CA GLU A 182 1.76 5.67 -25.46
C GLU A 182 1.96 4.18 -25.16
N MET A 183 3.22 3.75 -25.17
CA MET A 183 3.60 2.34 -25.01
C MET A 183 2.92 1.39 -26.00
N GLY A 184 2.47 1.90 -27.16
CA GLY A 184 1.84 1.11 -28.21
C GLY A 184 0.32 0.94 -28.08
N PHE A 185 -0.32 1.51 -27.05
CA PHE A 185 -1.77 1.44 -26.87
C PHE A 185 -2.50 2.56 -27.65
N PRO A 186 -3.54 2.25 -28.45
CA PRO A 186 -4.27 3.25 -29.23
C PRO A 186 -5.13 4.16 -28.34
N GLY A 187 -5.42 5.36 -28.81
CA GLY A 187 -6.30 6.32 -28.14
C GLY A 187 -5.64 7.13 -27.04
N ASN A 188 -6.04 8.39 -26.94
CA ASN A 188 -5.76 9.19 -25.76
C ASN A 188 -6.67 8.73 -24.63
N VAL A 189 -6.11 8.43 -23.47
CA VAL A 189 -6.85 8.02 -22.28
C VAL A 189 -6.64 9.04 -21.17
N ASP A 190 -7.73 9.64 -20.70
CA ASP A 190 -7.73 10.49 -19.51
C ASP A 190 -8.07 9.61 -18.30
N VAL A 191 -7.13 9.48 -17.37
CA VAL A 191 -7.25 8.64 -16.19
C VAL A 191 -7.37 9.52 -14.94
N LYS A 192 -8.26 9.14 -14.04
CA LYS A 192 -8.44 9.74 -12.73
C LYS A 192 -8.49 8.65 -11.68
N VAL A 193 -7.68 8.79 -10.62
CA VAL A 193 -7.74 7.94 -9.44
C VAL A 193 -8.06 8.79 -8.23
N THR A 194 -9.13 8.45 -7.53
CA THR A 194 -9.50 9.10 -6.26
C THR A 194 -9.19 8.16 -5.12
N TYR A 195 -8.24 8.55 -4.28
CA TYR A 195 -7.95 7.91 -3.02
C TYR A 195 -8.69 8.64 -1.91
N SER A 196 -9.39 7.90 -1.04
CA SER A 196 -10.01 8.48 0.14
C SER A 196 -9.88 7.59 1.37
N VAL A 197 -9.86 8.21 2.54
CA VAL A 197 -9.91 7.51 3.83
C VAL A 197 -11.21 7.78 4.58
N THR A 198 -11.82 6.73 5.13
CA THR A 198 -13.09 6.82 5.86
C THR A 198 -12.91 6.63 7.37
N ALA A 199 -13.94 6.99 8.14
CA ALA A 199 -13.93 6.81 9.60
C ALA A 199 -13.84 5.33 10.04
N ASP A 200 -14.12 4.39 9.12
CA ASP A 200 -14.09 2.95 9.37
C ASP A 200 -12.73 2.32 9.00
N ARG A 201 -11.64 3.12 8.99
CA ARG A 201 -10.27 2.70 8.65
C ARG A 201 -10.16 2.08 7.27
N GLU A 202 -10.87 2.66 6.31
CA GLU A 202 -10.84 2.20 4.92
C GLU A 202 -9.95 3.12 4.10
N LEU A 203 -9.07 2.54 3.29
CA LEU A 203 -8.51 3.20 2.12
C LEU A 203 -9.32 2.77 0.90
N LYS A 204 -10.10 3.71 0.34
CA LYS A 204 -10.87 3.52 -0.89
C LYS A 204 -10.09 4.07 -2.09
N MET A 205 -10.09 3.32 -3.19
CA MET A 205 -9.47 3.64 -4.46
C MET A 205 -10.52 3.54 -5.56
N GLU A 206 -10.84 4.67 -6.18
CA GLU A 206 -11.81 4.77 -7.28
C GLU A 206 -11.06 5.14 -8.55
N TYR A 207 -11.13 4.29 -9.57
CA TYR A 207 -10.47 4.48 -10.84
C TYR A 207 -11.50 4.83 -11.89
N GLU A 208 -11.24 5.88 -12.67
CA GLU A 208 -12.05 6.28 -13.80
C GLU A 208 -11.15 6.52 -15.02
N ALA A 209 -11.57 6.07 -16.21
CA ALA A 209 -10.91 6.42 -17.45
C ALA A 209 -11.88 6.61 -18.61
N THR A 210 -11.58 7.56 -19.48
CA THR A 210 -12.29 7.77 -20.76
C THR A 210 -11.29 7.81 -21.90
N THR A 211 -11.76 7.52 -23.12
CA THR A 211 -10.91 7.46 -24.31
C THR A 211 -11.55 8.15 -25.51
N ASP A 212 -10.72 8.63 -26.44
CA ASP A 212 -11.17 9.14 -27.74
C ASP A 212 -11.12 8.09 -28.88
N GLN A 213 -10.49 6.94 -28.63
CA GLN A 213 -10.45 5.79 -29.55
C GLN A 213 -10.58 4.49 -28.76
N LYS A 214 -11.11 3.45 -29.39
CA LYS A 214 -11.16 2.10 -28.80
C LYS A 214 -9.77 1.67 -28.34
N THR A 215 -9.67 1.26 -27.08
CA THR A 215 -8.41 0.81 -26.44
C THR A 215 -8.70 -0.30 -25.45
N VAL A 216 -7.65 -0.81 -24.79
CA VAL A 216 -7.74 -1.65 -23.59
C VAL A 216 -7.30 -0.87 -22.35
N VAL A 217 -7.97 -1.07 -21.21
CA VAL A 217 -7.66 -0.46 -19.91
C VAL A 217 -7.89 -1.46 -18.78
N ASN A 218 -6.88 -1.69 -17.95
CA ASN A 218 -6.98 -2.48 -16.72
C ASN A 218 -6.09 -1.81 -15.67
N LEU A 219 -6.69 -1.12 -14.70
CA LEU A 219 -5.97 -0.33 -13.70
C LEU A 219 -5.95 -1.04 -12.36
N THR A 220 -4.84 -0.92 -11.64
CA THR A 220 -4.72 -1.43 -10.28
C THR A 220 -3.70 -0.62 -9.48
N ASN A 221 -3.52 -0.96 -8.20
CA ASN A 221 -2.44 -0.45 -7.37
C ASN A 221 -1.57 -1.58 -6.83
N HIS A 222 -0.26 -1.44 -6.98
CA HIS A 222 0.72 -2.45 -6.62
C HIS A 222 1.41 -2.14 -5.27
N ALA A 223 0.61 -1.77 -4.27
CA ALA A 223 1.10 -1.67 -2.90
C ALA A 223 1.55 -3.03 -2.38
N PHE A 224 2.73 -3.04 -1.76
CA PHE A 224 3.28 -4.20 -1.08
C PHE A 224 3.08 -4.02 0.41
N PHE A 225 2.51 -5.04 1.04
CA PHE A 225 2.08 -5.01 2.42
C PHE A 225 2.90 -5.96 3.28
N ASN A 226 3.16 -5.51 4.50
CA ASN A 226 3.46 -6.39 5.61
C ASN A 226 2.67 -5.91 6.82
N LEU A 227 1.64 -6.67 7.21
CA LEU A 227 0.74 -6.27 8.29
C LEU A 227 1.40 -6.20 9.68
N ASN A 228 2.60 -6.75 9.85
CA ASN A 228 3.39 -6.59 11.08
C ASN A 228 4.29 -5.34 11.06
N GLY A 229 4.27 -4.58 9.96
CA GLY A 229 5.09 -3.38 9.77
C GLY A 229 6.25 -3.60 8.81
N GLU A 230 6.68 -2.53 8.13
CA GLU A 230 7.91 -2.54 7.34
C GLU A 230 9.12 -2.97 8.18
N GLY A 231 9.91 -3.93 7.68
CA GLY A 231 11.10 -4.45 8.38
C GLY A 231 10.81 -5.49 9.46
N SER A 232 9.56 -5.91 9.65
CA SER A 232 9.18 -6.97 10.61
C SER A 232 9.57 -8.40 10.18
N GLY A 233 10.13 -8.56 8.99
CA GLY A 233 10.57 -9.83 8.44
C GLY A 233 9.57 -10.44 7.45
N SER A 234 9.47 -11.76 7.46
CA SER A 234 8.73 -12.55 6.47
C SER A 234 7.20 -12.45 6.64
N ILE A 235 6.45 -12.51 5.54
CA ILE A 235 4.97 -12.56 5.53
C ILE A 235 4.40 -13.99 5.58
N LEU A 236 5.26 -15.01 5.70
CA LEU A 236 4.83 -16.40 5.56
C LEU A 236 3.89 -16.88 6.67
N ASP A 237 3.90 -16.24 7.84
CA ASP A 237 3.01 -16.58 8.95
C ASP A 237 1.67 -15.80 8.93
N HIS A 238 1.52 -14.83 8.01
CA HIS A 238 0.25 -14.12 7.81
C HIS A 238 -0.82 -15.11 7.36
N SER A 239 -1.99 -15.01 7.98
CA SER A 239 -3.15 -15.86 7.66
C SER A 239 -3.99 -15.20 6.58
N LEU A 240 -4.22 -15.91 5.48
CA LEU A 240 -4.90 -15.44 4.27
C LEU A 240 -6.15 -16.26 3.99
N VAL A 241 -7.20 -15.56 3.56
CA VAL A 241 -8.42 -16.08 2.95
C VAL A 241 -8.62 -15.33 1.63
N ILE A 242 -8.93 -16.03 0.55
CA ILE A 242 -9.33 -15.45 -0.74
C ILE A 242 -10.71 -16.01 -1.12
N HIS A 243 -11.64 -15.12 -1.46
CA HIS A 243 -13.01 -15.46 -1.82
C HIS A 243 -13.12 -15.87 -3.30
N ALA A 244 -12.42 -16.94 -3.67
CA ALA A 244 -12.35 -17.46 -5.04
C ALA A 244 -12.28 -18.99 -5.04
N ASP A 245 -13.09 -19.65 -5.88
CA ASP A 245 -13.05 -21.12 -6.05
C ASP A 245 -12.21 -21.54 -7.26
N GLN A 246 -11.75 -20.57 -8.05
CA GLN A 246 -10.94 -20.77 -9.24
C GLN A 246 -9.77 -19.77 -9.31
N TYR A 247 -8.75 -20.13 -10.07
CA TYR A 247 -7.61 -19.26 -10.40
C TYR A 247 -7.26 -19.44 -11.89
N THR A 248 -6.45 -18.53 -12.43
CA THR A 248 -5.94 -18.65 -13.80
C THR A 248 -4.57 -19.35 -13.76
N PRO A 249 -4.46 -20.64 -14.09
CA PRO A 249 -3.17 -21.28 -14.26
C PRO A 249 -2.40 -20.63 -15.41
N VAL A 250 -1.08 -20.62 -15.28
CA VAL A 250 -0.15 -19.95 -16.18
C VAL A 250 0.86 -20.91 -16.78
N ASP A 251 1.49 -20.49 -17.87
CA ASP A 251 2.67 -21.14 -18.43
C ASP A 251 3.97 -20.69 -17.72
N SER A 252 5.12 -21.17 -18.20
CA SER A 252 6.43 -20.80 -17.64
C SER A 252 6.80 -19.32 -17.83
N GLY A 253 6.11 -18.59 -18.71
CA GLY A 253 6.23 -17.15 -18.91
C GLY A 253 5.24 -16.34 -18.07
N LEU A 254 4.48 -17.01 -17.19
CA LEU A 254 3.42 -16.45 -16.35
C LEU A 254 2.24 -15.87 -17.16
N ILE A 255 2.01 -16.37 -18.38
CA ILE A 255 0.82 -16.06 -19.17
C ILE A 255 -0.29 -17.07 -18.86
N PRO A 256 -1.53 -16.64 -18.58
CA PRO A 256 -2.64 -17.56 -18.40
C PRO A 256 -2.84 -18.49 -19.58
N THR A 257 -3.14 -19.76 -19.30
CA THR A 257 -3.42 -20.77 -20.32
C THR A 257 -4.76 -20.54 -21.04
N GLY A 258 -5.60 -19.64 -20.51
CA GLY A 258 -6.98 -19.41 -20.93
C GLY A 258 -8.01 -20.26 -20.18
N THR A 259 -7.59 -21.22 -19.34
CA THR A 259 -8.50 -22.00 -18.49
C THR A 259 -8.69 -21.33 -17.12
N LEU A 260 -9.78 -21.70 -16.44
CA LEU A 260 -10.06 -21.32 -15.05
C LEU A 260 -10.10 -22.60 -14.20
N ASP A 261 -9.02 -22.90 -13.50
CA ASP A 261 -8.88 -24.15 -12.75
C ASP A 261 -9.41 -23.99 -11.34
N SER A 262 -9.99 -25.06 -10.77
CA SER A 262 -10.45 -25.03 -9.38
C SER A 262 -9.27 -24.95 -8.41
N VAL A 263 -9.42 -24.16 -7.36
CA VAL A 263 -8.44 -24.13 -6.27
C VAL A 263 -8.54 -25.36 -5.36
N ALA A 264 -9.70 -26.02 -5.31
CA ALA A 264 -9.99 -27.08 -4.36
C ALA A 264 -8.99 -28.25 -4.47
N GLY A 265 -8.41 -28.65 -3.34
CA GLY A 265 -7.41 -29.72 -3.30
C GLY A 265 -6.03 -29.35 -3.88
N THR A 266 -5.79 -28.07 -4.15
CA THR A 266 -4.49 -27.56 -4.61
C THR A 266 -3.84 -26.66 -3.56
N PRO A 267 -2.54 -26.33 -3.67
CA PRO A 267 -1.90 -25.34 -2.81
C PRO A 267 -2.50 -23.92 -2.88
N PHE A 268 -3.35 -23.66 -3.88
CA PHE A 268 -4.00 -22.38 -4.11
C PHE A 268 -5.31 -22.22 -3.33
N ASP A 269 -5.78 -23.26 -2.62
CA ASP A 269 -7.04 -23.22 -1.87
C ASP A 269 -6.95 -22.34 -0.61
N PHE A 270 -7.15 -21.03 -0.78
CA PHE A 270 -7.34 -20.08 0.33
C PHE A 270 -8.82 -19.80 0.60
N THR A 271 -9.74 -20.69 0.21
CA THR A 271 -11.18 -20.50 0.54
C THR A 271 -11.44 -20.56 2.04
N GLN A 272 -10.50 -21.15 2.79
CA GLN A 272 -10.38 -21.10 4.24
C GLN A 272 -9.04 -20.50 4.65
N ALA A 273 -8.95 -20.09 5.91
CA ALA A 273 -7.76 -19.44 6.44
C ALA A 273 -6.57 -20.40 6.48
N HIS A 274 -5.51 -20.03 5.75
CA HIS A 274 -4.22 -20.72 5.73
C HIS A 274 -3.10 -19.69 5.85
N THR A 275 -1.97 -20.06 6.45
CA THR A 275 -0.80 -19.16 6.39
C THR A 275 -0.21 -19.17 4.99
N ILE A 276 0.36 -18.03 4.56
CA ILE A 276 0.96 -17.94 3.22
C ILE A 276 2.06 -18.99 3.05
N GLY A 277 2.82 -19.29 4.10
CA GLY A 277 3.91 -20.25 4.09
C GLY A 277 3.50 -21.71 4.13
N GLU A 278 2.27 -22.05 4.51
CA GLU A 278 1.84 -23.43 4.80
C GLU A 278 2.13 -24.38 3.63
N ARG A 279 1.86 -23.93 2.40
CA ARG A 279 1.88 -24.77 1.19
C ARG A 279 2.71 -24.21 0.05
N ILE A 280 3.35 -23.06 0.22
CA ILE A 280 4.09 -22.34 -0.83
C ILE A 280 5.28 -23.12 -1.42
N ALA A 281 5.76 -24.15 -0.73
CA ALA A 281 6.85 -25.03 -1.17
C ALA A 281 6.36 -26.42 -1.61
N THR A 282 5.05 -26.62 -1.75
CA THR A 282 4.48 -27.89 -2.24
C THR A 282 4.94 -28.14 -3.68
N ALA A 283 5.32 -29.37 -3.99
CA ALA A 283 5.63 -29.77 -5.37
C ALA A 283 4.39 -29.60 -6.26
N ASN A 284 4.37 -28.52 -7.03
CA ASN A 284 3.28 -28.15 -7.92
C ASN A 284 3.86 -27.28 -9.05
N GLU A 285 3.40 -27.50 -10.27
CA GLU A 285 3.92 -26.82 -11.46
C GLU A 285 3.71 -25.31 -11.40
N GLN A 286 2.52 -24.86 -11.00
CA GLN A 286 2.15 -23.45 -10.91
C GLN A 286 2.96 -22.72 -9.83
N LEU A 287 3.19 -23.35 -8.67
CA LEU A 287 4.13 -22.81 -7.66
C LEU A 287 5.58 -22.74 -8.17
N THR A 288 5.97 -23.65 -9.07
CA THR A 288 7.30 -23.63 -9.69
C THR A 288 7.44 -22.45 -10.66
N PHE A 289 6.43 -22.21 -11.51
CA PHE A 289 6.41 -21.07 -12.42
C PHE A 289 6.41 -19.74 -11.66
N GLY A 290 5.55 -19.59 -10.65
CA GLY A 290 5.46 -18.37 -9.84
C GLY A 290 6.57 -18.18 -8.80
N LYS A 291 7.42 -19.20 -8.56
CA LYS A 291 8.38 -19.27 -7.43
C LYS A 291 7.71 -19.05 -6.06
N GLY A 292 6.45 -19.49 -5.95
CA GLY A 292 5.51 -19.12 -4.91
C GLY A 292 4.16 -18.75 -5.53
N TYR A 293 3.38 -17.92 -4.83
CA TYR A 293 2.14 -17.40 -5.38
C TYR A 293 2.45 -16.14 -6.21
N ASP A 294 2.12 -16.20 -7.51
CA ASP A 294 2.03 -15.06 -8.42
C ASP A 294 0.88 -15.31 -9.41
N HIS A 295 -0.34 -15.46 -8.89
CA HIS A 295 -1.50 -15.92 -9.67
C HIS A 295 -2.71 -15.02 -9.46
N ASN A 296 -3.51 -14.89 -10.52
CA ASN A 296 -4.81 -14.25 -10.47
C ASN A 296 -5.87 -15.25 -10.02
N TYR A 297 -6.61 -14.87 -8.98
CA TYR A 297 -7.77 -15.58 -8.46
C TYR A 297 -9.05 -15.04 -9.12
N VAL A 298 -9.95 -15.94 -9.49
CA VAL A 298 -11.26 -15.63 -10.09
C VAL A 298 -12.24 -15.34 -8.96
N LEU A 299 -12.51 -14.07 -8.70
CA LEU A 299 -13.35 -13.67 -7.58
C LEU A 299 -14.80 -14.09 -7.82
N LYS A 300 -15.45 -14.57 -6.75
CA LYS A 300 -16.86 -14.95 -6.82
C LYS A 300 -17.71 -13.74 -7.14
N GLU A 301 -18.43 -13.81 -8.25
CA GLU A 301 -19.51 -12.90 -8.63
C GLU A 301 -19.15 -11.41 -8.84
N ALA A 302 -18.11 -11.10 -9.60
CA ALA A 302 -17.87 -9.70 -9.98
C ALA A 302 -18.71 -9.27 -11.18
N SER A 303 -19.68 -8.37 -10.93
CA SER A 303 -20.04 -7.33 -11.89
C SER A 303 -20.65 -6.14 -11.13
N GLY A 304 -19.94 -5.01 -11.12
CA GLY A 304 -20.45 -3.68 -10.74
C GLY A 304 -20.93 -3.48 -9.30
N THR A 305 -20.60 -4.37 -8.37
CA THR A 305 -20.92 -4.20 -6.94
C THR A 305 -19.72 -4.55 -6.08
N LEU A 306 -19.45 -3.72 -5.06
CA LEU A 306 -18.32 -3.88 -4.16
C LEU A 306 -18.49 -5.14 -3.28
N LYS A 307 -17.59 -6.12 -3.42
CA LYS A 307 -17.67 -7.44 -2.77
C LYS A 307 -16.37 -7.85 -2.08
N PRO A 308 -16.41 -8.70 -1.03
CA PRO A 308 -15.20 -9.18 -0.39
C PRO A 308 -14.37 -10.05 -1.34
N ALA A 309 -13.09 -9.71 -1.48
CA ALA A 309 -12.12 -10.41 -2.33
C ALA A 309 -11.15 -11.24 -1.51
N ALA A 310 -10.64 -10.69 -0.42
CA ALA A 310 -9.70 -11.37 0.47
C ALA A 310 -9.74 -10.81 1.89
N LYS A 311 -9.21 -11.60 2.82
CA LYS A 311 -8.94 -11.21 4.20
C LYS A 311 -7.57 -11.73 4.59
N ILE A 312 -6.73 -10.86 5.14
CA ILE A 312 -5.40 -11.22 5.59
C ILE A 312 -5.13 -10.64 6.97
N SER A 313 -4.49 -11.42 7.84
CA SER A 313 -4.16 -11.03 9.22
C SER A 313 -2.66 -11.19 9.48
N GLY A 314 -2.04 -10.16 10.05
CA GLY A 314 -0.69 -10.25 10.59
C GLY A 314 -0.65 -11.13 11.83
N ASP A 315 0.40 -11.93 11.97
CA ASP A 315 0.59 -12.86 13.07
C ASP A 315 1.15 -12.20 14.35
N GLN A 316 1.74 -11.00 14.24
CA GLN A 316 2.36 -10.29 15.37
C GLN A 316 1.56 -9.06 15.81
N SER A 317 1.19 -8.20 14.86
CA SER A 317 0.50 -6.92 15.16
C SER A 317 -0.99 -7.08 15.51
N GLY A 318 -1.58 -8.23 15.15
CA GLY A 318 -3.02 -8.44 15.20
C GLY A 318 -3.81 -7.63 14.16
N ILE A 319 -3.15 -6.88 13.27
CA ILE A 319 -3.81 -6.11 12.21
C ILE A 319 -4.46 -7.07 11.21
N VAL A 320 -5.69 -6.76 10.84
CA VAL A 320 -6.47 -7.47 9.82
C VAL A 320 -6.79 -6.50 8.69
N MET A 321 -6.51 -6.90 7.46
CA MET A 321 -6.92 -6.21 6.25
C MET A 321 -7.98 -7.03 5.52
N GLU A 322 -9.13 -6.43 5.26
CA GLU A 322 -10.19 -6.96 4.40
C GLU A 322 -10.21 -6.16 3.09
N VAL A 323 -10.16 -6.87 1.97
CA VAL A 323 -10.17 -6.30 0.63
C VAL A 323 -11.56 -6.46 0.03
N PHE A 324 -12.14 -5.37 -0.46
CA PHE A 324 -13.36 -5.37 -1.24
C PHE A 324 -13.11 -4.77 -2.62
N THR A 325 -13.77 -5.26 -3.66
CA THR A 325 -13.59 -4.74 -5.02
C THR A 325 -14.79 -4.97 -5.91
N GLU A 326 -14.87 -4.19 -6.99
CA GLU A 326 -15.77 -4.40 -8.14
C GLU A 326 -15.08 -5.20 -9.27
N GLU A 327 -13.76 -5.39 -9.19
CA GLU A 327 -12.95 -6.13 -10.15
C GLU A 327 -13.25 -7.64 -10.15
N PRO A 328 -13.08 -8.34 -11.29
CA PRO A 328 -13.32 -9.78 -11.38
C PRO A 328 -12.17 -10.63 -10.87
N GLY A 329 -10.98 -10.07 -10.77
CA GLY A 329 -9.76 -10.78 -10.40
C GLY A 329 -9.03 -10.16 -9.23
N LEU A 330 -8.22 -11.01 -8.58
CA LEU A 330 -7.27 -10.60 -7.57
C LEU A 330 -5.93 -11.29 -7.84
N GLN A 331 -4.91 -10.53 -8.24
CA GLN A 331 -3.54 -11.03 -8.25
C GLN A 331 -3.06 -11.16 -6.80
N PHE A 332 -2.64 -12.35 -6.40
CA PHE A 332 -1.90 -12.54 -5.16
C PHE A 332 -0.44 -12.86 -5.50
N TYR A 333 0.44 -11.94 -5.09
CA TYR A 333 1.88 -12.07 -5.22
C TYR A 333 2.54 -12.13 -3.84
N SER A 334 3.30 -13.20 -3.57
CA SER A 334 3.90 -13.48 -2.27
C SER A 334 5.35 -13.03 -2.10
N GLY A 335 5.83 -12.03 -2.86
CA GLY A 335 7.17 -11.46 -2.65
C GLY A 335 8.33 -12.29 -3.21
N ASN A 336 8.10 -13.04 -4.30
CA ASN A 336 8.99 -14.10 -4.79
C ASN A 336 10.28 -13.62 -5.47
N PHE A 337 10.32 -12.36 -5.91
CA PHE A 337 11.45 -11.73 -6.63
C PHE A 337 12.17 -10.65 -5.80
N MET A 338 11.87 -10.57 -4.50
CA MET A 338 12.57 -9.71 -3.55
C MET A 338 13.96 -10.30 -3.24
N GLU A 339 15.01 -9.52 -3.53
CA GLU A 339 16.42 -9.97 -3.53
C GLU A 339 17.35 -9.03 -2.75
N SER A 340 16.82 -8.25 -1.81
CA SER A 340 17.57 -7.30 -0.97
C SER A 340 18.27 -6.17 -1.76
N LYS A 341 17.81 -5.90 -2.98
CA LYS A 341 18.37 -4.88 -3.89
C LYS A 341 17.88 -3.47 -3.59
N ASN A 342 16.72 -3.35 -2.96
CA ASN A 342 16.08 -2.10 -2.62
C ASN A 342 16.19 -1.83 -1.11
N THR A 343 16.13 -0.56 -0.73
CA THR A 343 16.16 -0.15 0.68
C THR A 343 14.90 0.64 0.96
N PHE A 344 14.08 0.12 1.87
CA PHE A 344 12.86 0.77 2.28
C PHE A 344 13.13 1.97 3.18
N LYS A 345 12.09 2.76 3.44
CA LYS A 345 12.15 4.03 4.16
C LYS A 345 12.62 3.91 5.61
N THR A 346 12.44 2.76 6.25
CA THR A 346 12.98 2.44 7.60
C THR A 346 14.44 1.98 7.57
N GLY A 347 15.03 1.80 6.39
CA GLY A 347 16.35 1.21 6.20
C GLY A 347 16.36 -0.31 6.06
N ALA A 348 15.21 -0.97 6.27
CA ALA A 348 15.04 -2.39 5.97
C ALA A 348 15.23 -2.66 4.47
N LYS A 349 15.57 -3.91 4.13
CA LYS A 349 15.73 -4.37 2.74
C LYS A 349 14.47 -5.09 2.26
N ASP A 350 14.28 -5.13 0.95
CA ASP A 350 13.31 -6.03 0.29
C ASP A 350 13.84 -7.46 0.29
N ASP A 351 14.01 -8.06 1.46
CA ASP A 351 14.46 -9.44 1.56
C ASP A 351 13.37 -10.40 1.04
N PHE A 352 13.78 -11.63 0.73
CA PHE A 352 12.89 -12.63 0.14
C PHE A 352 11.60 -12.81 0.96
N ARG A 353 10.45 -12.51 0.33
CA ARG A 353 9.11 -12.61 0.91
C ARG A 353 8.90 -11.77 2.18
N THR A 354 9.41 -10.54 2.22
CA THR A 354 9.12 -9.61 3.32
C THR A 354 7.82 -8.82 3.14
N ALA A 355 7.22 -8.83 1.94
CA ALA A 355 5.95 -8.18 1.68
C ALA A 355 5.18 -8.90 0.55
N PHE A 356 3.84 -8.77 0.57
CA PHE A 356 2.94 -9.34 -0.42
C PHE A 356 2.14 -8.25 -1.17
N ALA A 357 1.60 -8.54 -2.35
CA ALA A 357 0.66 -7.66 -3.04
C ALA A 357 -0.68 -8.38 -3.27
N LEU A 358 -1.76 -7.60 -3.20
CA LEU A 358 -3.13 -8.00 -3.51
C LEU A 358 -3.68 -7.00 -4.53
N GLU A 359 -3.49 -7.28 -5.83
CA GLU A 359 -3.87 -6.35 -6.90
C GLU A 359 -5.27 -6.73 -7.40
N THR A 360 -6.24 -5.87 -7.15
CA THR A 360 -7.60 -6.01 -7.70
C THR A 360 -7.59 -5.58 -9.16
N GLN A 361 -8.01 -6.45 -10.07
CA GLN A 361 -7.83 -6.23 -11.52
C GLN A 361 -8.73 -7.13 -12.37
N HIS A 362 -8.79 -6.86 -13.67
CA HIS A 362 -9.21 -7.87 -14.65
C HIS A 362 -8.12 -8.92 -14.87
N PHE A 363 -8.48 -10.05 -15.47
CA PHE A 363 -7.57 -11.18 -15.63
C PHE A 363 -6.38 -10.81 -16.53
N PRO A 364 -5.17 -11.32 -16.22
CA PRO A 364 -4.01 -11.13 -17.09
C PRO A 364 -4.26 -11.65 -18.50
N ASP A 365 -3.63 -11.03 -19.49
CA ASP A 365 -3.74 -11.37 -20.91
C ASP A 365 -5.19 -11.32 -21.49
N ALA A 366 -6.15 -10.70 -20.79
CA ALA A 366 -7.54 -10.55 -21.25
C ALA A 366 -7.70 -10.06 -22.71
N PRO A 367 -6.87 -9.15 -23.28
CA PRO A 367 -6.98 -8.79 -24.69
C PRO A 367 -6.82 -9.93 -25.69
N ASN A 368 -6.20 -11.04 -25.27
CA ASN A 368 -5.94 -12.22 -26.09
C ASN A 368 -6.78 -13.43 -25.67
N GLN A 369 -7.62 -13.28 -24.63
CA GLN A 369 -8.39 -14.36 -24.02
C GLN A 369 -9.89 -14.02 -24.09
N PRO A 370 -10.60 -14.36 -25.19
CA PRO A 370 -11.96 -13.88 -25.45
C PRO A 370 -13.01 -14.34 -24.42
N GLU A 371 -12.73 -15.40 -23.67
CA GLU A 371 -13.60 -15.89 -22.59
C GLU A 371 -13.37 -15.17 -21.25
N PHE A 372 -12.31 -14.36 -21.14
CA PHE A 372 -12.05 -13.56 -19.95
C PHE A 372 -12.91 -12.28 -19.96
N PRO A 373 -13.19 -11.69 -18.78
CA PRO A 373 -13.83 -10.39 -18.70
C PRO A 373 -13.09 -9.36 -19.57
N SER A 374 -13.82 -8.72 -20.48
CA SER A 374 -13.26 -7.77 -21.43
C SER A 374 -12.67 -6.56 -20.71
N ILE A 375 -11.51 -6.10 -21.18
CA ILE A 375 -10.88 -4.85 -20.76
C ILE A 375 -10.92 -3.78 -21.86
N VAL A 376 -11.72 -3.99 -22.90
CA VAL A 376 -11.91 -3.02 -23.98
C VAL A 376 -12.72 -1.84 -23.46
N LEU A 377 -12.25 -0.62 -23.76
CA LEU A 377 -12.92 0.64 -23.49
C LEU A 377 -13.26 1.32 -24.82
N GLU A 378 -14.55 1.56 -25.08
CA GLU A 378 -15.02 2.25 -26.28
C GLU A 378 -15.03 3.79 -26.09
N PRO A 379 -14.95 4.56 -27.19
CA PRO A 379 -15.27 5.98 -27.14
C PRO A 379 -16.70 6.18 -26.61
N ASN A 380 -16.87 7.18 -25.74
CA ASN A 380 -18.12 7.51 -25.04
C ASN A 380 -18.52 6.56 -23.90
N GLU A 381 -17.72 5.53 -23.60
CA GLU A 381 -17.82 4.78 -22.37
C GLU A 381 -16.88 5.34 -21.31
N THR A 382 -17.18 5.01 -20.05
CA THR A 382 -16.31 5.30 -18.91
C THR A 382 -15.94 3.98 -18.25
N TYR A 383 -14.65 3.66 -18.23
CA TYR A 383 -14.11 2.66 -17.32
C TYR A 383 -14.26 3.19 -15.90
N ALA A 384 -14.88 2.42 -15.01
CA ALA A 384 -15.05 2.79 -13.61
C ALA A 384 -14.99 1.53 -12.74
N THR A 385 -14.18 1.58 -11.69
CA THR A 385 -14.05 0.49 -10.71
C THR A 385 -13.64 1.03 -9.35
N THR A 386 -13.96 0.27 -8.31
CA THR A 386 -13.66 0.62 -6.92
C THR A 386 -13.01 -0.55 -6.20
N SER A 387 -11.97 -0.25 -5.43
CA SER A 387 -11.38 -1.16 -4.45
C SER A 387 -11.25 -0.50 -3.09
N VAL A 388 -11.46 -1.27 -2.02
CA VAL A 388 -11.42 -0.81 -0.64
C VAL A 388 -10.56 -1.75 0.18
N TYR A 389 -9.55 -1.20 0.86
CA TYR A 389 -8.78 -1.92 1.88
C TYR A 389 -9.21 -1.42 3.25
N LYS A 390 -9.90 -2.28 3.99
CA LYS A 390 -10.44 -2.00 5.33
C LYS A 390 -9.55 -2.61 6.39
N PHE A 391 -9.17 -1.83 7.39
CA PHE A 391 -8.28 -2.27 8.46
C PHE A 391 -9.01 -2.39 9.80
N SER A 392 -8.71 -3.45 10.54
CA SER A 392 -9.21 -3.70 11.89
C SER A 392 -8.15 -4.44 12.72
N VAL A 393 -8.47 -4.76 13.98
CA VAL A 393 -7.62 -5.56 14.86
C VAL A 393 -8.35 -6.87 15.16
N LYS A 394 -7.62 -7.99 15.22
CA LYS A 394 -8.20 -9.29 15.54
C LYS A 394 -8.88 -9.25 16.91
N GLY A 395 -10.20 -9.52 16.93
CA GLY A 395 -11.00 -9.53 18.14
C GLY A 395 -11.67 -8.20 18.52
N SER A 396 -11.52 -7.16 17.69
CA SER A 396 -12.27 -5.90 17.80
C SER A 396 -13.66 -5.97 17.19
#